data_AF-A0A538D4H5-F1
#
_entry.id   AF-A0A538D4H5-F1
#
_cell.length_a   1.000
_cell.length_b   1.000
_cell.length_c   1.000
_cell.angle_alpha   90.00
_cell.angle_beta   90.00
_cell.angle_gamma   90.00
#
_symmetry.space_group_name_H-M   'P 1'
#
loop_
_entity.id
_entity.type
_entity.pdbx_description
1 polymer ?
#
loop_
_entity_poly.entity_id
_entity_poly.type
_entity_poly.pdbx_seq_one_letter_code
_entity_poly.pdbx_strand_id
1 'polypeptide(L)'
;MTITLPRVIWITPARLRVVAGRRYGCATPQPSFVRFMDPILVPHSHNPLSPRRTTQPVADPTATPRSPVIVWMQRLLLPPVVRVRLVLLLGFLGALIVVITAPVRREAAPSWRLMLPFVPHPGHAVFSFGSFIVGMTLLALAWIRLGAFASDRSETARRRMCIVLAAAALWTLPILFSPPLLSNDVYSYAAQGELASRGVDPTVVGPNALGGGPFMRAADAIWWNNPAPYGPAWNKIAETVVVATDHDAALSVWALRGVVLLAVIIAAFALYDLTRARNPALALAMGIANPIVLIHLVGGIHNDAVMLALMMVALACARRSWFLTSVAFMTLATAVKLPAAAGLVYLGWHTPYVRAQAQRFVASGLTLCVGLISSVMLSFAWGMSLGWVSALKGTGKVMSTFAPTTMLGLSLSEAFSFVGIVVDPGHAVALSRLVGLLGAAAIAMWLLHRSERSTMERALGLSMALAVLFGPVLWPWYAAMAFTILAASDVTRARAACVVWTVAVALFVFPTSVGTHLGLAQFQAWLGIALLVALTVVSSICQGIVGDPIAPQSVLQAIRARREKLVLEDVELARV
;
A
#
# COMPACT_ATOMS: atom_id res chain seq x y z
N MET A 1 -51.75 26.95 1.64
CA MET A 1 -50.85 27.46 2.70
C MET A 1 -49.48 26.80 2.48
N THR A 2 -48.52 27.41 1.75
CA THR A 2 -47.42 28.29 2.25
C THR A 2 -46.60 27.58 3.37
N ILE A 3 -45.27 27.38 3.33
CA ILE A 3 -44.15 28.29 3.01
C ILE A 3 -42.84 27.55 2.62
N THR A 4 -42.28 27.98 1.49
CA THR A 4 -40.91 28.11 0.93
C THR A 4 -39.60 27.60 1.59
N LEU A 5 -38.74 27.05 0.72
CA LEU A 5 -37.25 26.93 0.80
C LEU A 5 -36.54 28.22 0.33
N PRO A 6 -35.31 28.55 0.80
CA PRO A 6 -34.54 29.68 0.29
C PRO A 6 -33.62 29.33 -0.89
N ARG A 7 -33.50 30.30 -1.81
CA ARG A 7 -32.71 30.29 -3.06
C ARG A 7 -31.23 30.61 -2.85
N VAL A 8 -30.43 29.98 -3.71
CA VAL A 8 -29.02 30.26 -4.03
C VAL A 8 -28.89 31.57 -4.82
N ILE A 9 -27.87 32.39 -4.53
CA ILE A 9 -27.44 33.52 -5.39
C ILE A 9 -25.96 33.34 -5.76
N TRP A 10 -25.70 33.28 -7.06
CA TRP A 10 -24.39 33.36 -7.69
C TRP A 10 -24.04 34.82 -7.97
N ILE A 11 -22.77 35.21 -7.80
CA ILE A 11 -22.23 36.48 -8.32
C ILE A 11 -20.92 36.21 -9.06
N THR A 12 -20.89 36.55 -10.34
CA THR A 12 -19.72 36.61 -11.23
C THR A 12 -19.16 38.05 -11.32
N PRO A 13 -17.90 38.23 -11.80
CA PRO A 13 -17.10 39.43 -11.54
C PRO A 13 -17.13 40.47 -12.67
N ALA A 14 -16.97 41.75 -12.32
CA ALA A 14 -16.73 42.83 -13.29
C ALA A 14 -15.42 43.59 -12.97
N ARG A 15 -14.66 43.81 -14.05
CA ARG A 15 -13.39 44.54 -14.15
C ARG A 15 -13.62 46.07 -14.09
N LEU A 16 -12.63 46.86 -13.63
CA LEU A 16 -11.86 47.84 -14.44
C LEU A 16 -11.15 48.95 -13.61
N ARG A 17 -9.85 49.10 -13.95
CA ARG A 17 -9.04 50.32 -14.17
C ARG A 17 -8.73 51.37 -13.08
N VAL A 18 -7.42 51.40 -12.82
CA VAL A 18 -6.51 52.54 -12.57
C VAL A 18 -6.86 53.82 -13.35
N VAL A 19 -6.85 54.98 -12.67
CA VAL A 19 -6.32 56.28 -13.15
C VAL A 19 -5.79 57.08 -11.94
N ALA A 20 -4.64 57.73 -12.12
CA ALA A 20 -3.91 58.55 -11.16
C ALA A 20 -4.23 60.07 -11.30
N GLY A 21 -3.96 60.87 -10.26
CA GLY A 21 -3.68 62.31 -10.42
C GLY A 21 -3.96 63.24 -9.22
N ARG A 22 -2.88 63.62 -8.50
CA ARG A 22 -2.46 64.96 -7.95
C ARG A 22 -3.51 65.99 -7.45
N ARG A 23 -3.30 66.90 -6.47
CA ARG A 23 -2.30 67.26 -5.42
C ARG A 23 -2.85 68.51 -4.65
N TYR A 24 -2.22 68.82 -3.48
CA TYR A 24 -2.18 70.09 -2.68
C TYR A 24 -3.31 70.34 -1.66
N GLY A 25 -3.12 70.76 -0.40
CA GLY A 25 -1.94 71.11 0.43
C GLY A 25 -2.34 71.67 1.84
N CYS A 26 -1.38 71.73 2.79
CA CYS A 26 -1.36 72.36 4.14
C CYS A 26 -2.26 71.77 5.27
N ALA A 27 -1.89 71.65 6.56
CA ALA A 27 -0.74 72.08 7.37
C ALA A 27 -0.63 71.16 8.64
N THR A 28 0.57 71.07 9.23
CA THR A 28 0.96 70.26 10.43
C THR A 28 0.86 71.05 11.76
N PRO A 29 0.86 70.41 12.95
CA PRO A 29 2.12 69.99 13.62
C PRO A 29 2.10 68.58 14.28
N GLN A 30 3.30 67.98 14.35
CA GLN A 30 3.71 66.70 14.98
C GLN A 30 4.21 66.95 16.43
N PRO A 31 4.31 65.93 17.32
CA PRO A 31 5.43 64.94 17.36
C PRO A 31 4.94 63.49 17.65
N SER A 32 5.66 62.38 17.51
CA SER A 32 7.09 62.06 17.44
C SER A 32 7.28 60.60 16.97
N PHE A 33 8.24 60.41 16.04
CA PHE A 33 9.21 59.32 15.87
C PHE A 33 8.81 57.82 15.74
N VAL A 34 9.41 56.99 14.85
CA VAL A 34 10.20 57.10 13.61
C VAL A 34 10.26 55.66 13.02
N ARG A 35 10.06 55.53 11.69
CA ARG A 35 10.28 54.33 10.83
C ARG A 35 11.77 54.11 10.56
N PHE A 36 12.20 52.99 9.97
CA PHE A 36 13.10 53.07 8.79
C PHE A 36 13.11 51.78 7.93
N MET A 37 12.86 51.95 6.63
CA MET A 37 13.45 51.18 5.52
C MET A 37 14.08 52.20 4.55
N ASP A 38 15.34 51.95 4.14
CA ASP A 38 16.11 52.25 2.91
C ASP A 38 15.81 53.52 2.07
N PRO A 39 16.80 54.22 1.41
CA PRO A 39 17.55 53.66 0.25
C PRO A 39 18.92 54.31 -0.22
N ILE A 40 19.66 53.55 -1.06
CA ILE A 40 20.39 53.93 -2.32
C ILE A 40 21.69 54.83 -2.36
N LEU A 41 22.74 54.25 -3.00
CA LEU A 41 23.87 54.74 -3.86
C LEU A 41 24.95 55.75 -3.38
N VAL A 42 26.22 55.28 -3.39
CA VAL A 42 27.46 56.01 -3.83
C VAL A 42 28.45 54.99 -4.45
N PRO A 43 29.24 55.32 -5.51
CA PRO A 43 29.95 54.35 -6.35
C PRO A 43 31.46 54.23 -6.02
N HIS A 44 32.06 53.06 -6.25
CA HIS A 44 33.53 52.95 -6.35
C HIS A 44 34.03 52.07 -7.51
N SER A 45 34.91 52.71 -8.27
CA SER A 45 35.86 52.32 -9.31
C SER A 45 36.28 50.85 -9.47
N HIS A 46 36.34 50.45 -10.75
CA HIS A 46 37.05 49.28 -11.27
C HIS A 46 38.56 49.29 -10.97
N ASN A 47 39.10 48.14 -10.60
CA ASN A 47 40.32 47.61 -11.23
C ASN A 47 40.26 46.06 -11.29
N PRO A 48 40.68 45.43 -12.40
CA PRO A 48 40.50 44.00 -12.67
C PRO A 48 41.71 43.17 -12.21
N LEU A 49 41.56 41.84 -12.23
CA LEU A 49 42.55 40.79 -11.89
C LEU A 49 42.38 40.16 -10.51
N SER A 50 41.35 39.32 -10.37
CA SER A 50 41.47 38.10 -9.57
C SER A 50 40.77 36.96 -10.30
N PRO A 51 41.41 35.80 -10.51
CA PRO A 51 40.75 34.67 -11.15
C PRO A 51 39.63 34.19 -10.23
N ARG A 52 38.38 34.19 -10.72
CA ARG A 52 37.25 33.52 -10.06
C ARG A 52 37.63 32.07 -9.83
N ARG A 53 37.97 31.70 -8.59
CA ARG A 53 37.96 30.30 -8.15
C ARG A 53 36.53 29.80 -8.29
N THR A 54 36.24 29.12 -9.40
CA THR A 54 35.15 28.15 -9.45
C THR A 54 35.47 27.11 -8.38
N THR A 55 34.83 27.20 -7.22
CA THR A 55 34.80 26.11 -6.26
C THR A 55 34.02 24.98 -6.92
N GLN A 56 34.74 24.10 -7.62
CA GLN A 56 34.21 22.78 -7.96
C GLN A 56 33.77 22.13 -6.64
N PRO A 57 32.61 21.45 -6.61
CA PRO A 57 32.23 20.68 -5.44
C PRO A 57 33.34 19.65 -5.18
N VAL A 58 33.92 19.70 -3.98
CA VAL A 58 34.89 18.69 -3.52
C VAL A 58 34.20 17.34 -3.60
N ALA A 59 34.69 16.48 -4.49
CA ALA A 59 34.20 15.12 -4.63
C ALA A 59 34.39 14.37 -3.30
N ASP A 60 33.34 13.69 -2.84
CA ASP A 60 33.39 12.80 -1.68
C ASP A 60 34.42 11.69 -1.94
N PRO A 61 35.53 11.63 -1.19
CA PRO A 61 36.58 10.63 -1.42
C PRO A 61 36.16 9.21 -1.02
N THR A 62 34.92 9.01 -0.53
CA THR A 62 34.37 7.69 -0.20
C THR A 62 33.46 7.11 -1.28
N ALA A 63 33.19 7.84 -2.37
CA ALA A 63 32.46 7.30 -3.51
C ALA A 63 33.35 6.33 -4.28
N THR A 64 33.07 5.02 -4.16
CA THR A 64 33.70 4.02 -5.01
C THR A 64 33.45 4.39 -6.49
N PRO A 65 34.49 4.53 -7.32
CA PRO A 65 34.29 4.87 -8.73
C PRO A 65 33.49 3.75 -9.37
N ARG A 66 32.28 4.08 -9.85
CA ARG A 66 31.46 3.14 -10.63
C ARG A 66 32.30 2.66 -11.80
N SER A 67 32.30 1.35 -12.07
CA SER A 67 33.16 0.82 -13.13
C SER A 67 32.87 1.55 -14.46
N PRO A 68 33.90 1.97 -15.21
CA PRO A 68 33.70 2.67 -16.47
C PRO A 68 32.86 1.85 -17.45
N VAL A 69 32.89 0.51 -17.36
CA VAL A 69 32.05 -0.42 -18.14
C VAL A 69 30.56 -0.27 -17.79
N ILE A 70 30.18 -0.13 -16.52
CA ILE A 70 28.78 0.06 -16.10
C ILE A 70 28.25 1.42 -16.60
N VAL A 71 29.07 2.46 -16.53
CA VAL A 71 28.71 3.79 -17.02
C VAL A 71 28.60 3.79 -18.56
N TRP A 72 29.47 3.07 -19.25
CA TRP A 72 29.47 2.95 -20.72
C TRP A 72 28.29 2.11 -21.22
N MET A 73 27.98 0.97 -20.58
CA MET A 73 26.78 0.16 -20.87
C MET A 73 25.47 0.92 -20.57
N GLN A 74 25.44 1.77 -19.53
CA GLN A 74 24.31 2.65 -19.24
C GLN A 74 24.13 3.79 -20.26
N ARG A 75 25.20 4.16 -20.98
CA ARG A 75 25.19 5.19 -22.04
C ARG A 75 24.82 4.62 -23.42
N LEU A 76 25.03 3.34 -23.66
CA LEU A 76 24.61 2.61 -24.88
C LEU A 76 23.10 2.27 -24.92
N LEU A 77 22.41 2.37 -23.79
CA LEU A 77 21.00 2.00 -23.65
C LEU A 77 20.10 3.24 -23.60
N LEU A 78 19.57 3.66 -24.75
CA LEU A 78 18.50 4.64 -25.02
C LEU A 78 18.58 5.99 -24.24
N PRO A 79 18.27 7.14 -24.86
CA PRO A 79 18.22 8.42 -24.14
C PRO A 79 17.36 8.33 -22.87
N PRO A 80 17.71 9.03 -21.77
CA PRO A 80 16.95 8.95 -20.50
C PRO A 80 15.45 9.17 -20.66
N VAL A 81 15.05 10.05 -21.57
CA VAL A 81 13.64 10.31 -21.91
C VAL A 81 12.98 9.10 -22.57
N VAL A 82 13.67 8.43 -23.48
CA VAL A 82 13.18 7.22 -24.16
C VAL A 82 13.05 6.07 -23.16
N ARG A 83 13.94 5.97 -22.17
CA ARG A 83 13.83 4.99 -21.08
C ARG A 83 12.57 5.19 -20.24
N VAL A 84 12.24 6.43 -19.86
CA VAL A 84 11.02 6.72 -19.08
C VAL A 84 9.75 6.43 -19.89
N ARG A 85 9.71 6.84 -21.17
CA ARG A 85 8.58 6.54 -22.06
C ARG A 85 8.37 5.04 -22.22
N LEU A 86 9.46 4.28 -22.40
CA LEU A 86 9.39 2.83 -22.49
C LEU A 86 8.86 2.21 -21.19
N VAL A 87 9.29 2.68 -20.03
CA VAL A 87 8.76 2.20 -18.73
C VAL A 87 7.25 2.45 -18.62
N LEU A 88 6.79 3.65 -18.96
CA LEU A 88 5.36 3.98 -18.94
C LEU A 88 4.57 3.11 -19.92
N LEU A 89 5.08 2.92 -21.13
CA LEU A 89 4.45 2.10 -22.17
C LEU A 89 4.41 0.62 -21.78
N LEU A 90 5.50 0.05 -21.26
CA LEU A 90 5.54 -1.35 -20.85
C LEU A 90 4.55 -1.64 -19.72
N GLY A 91 4.42 -0.75 -18.75
CA GLY A 91 3.44 -0.92 -17.68
C GLY A 91 1.99 -0.78 -18.18
N PHE A 92 1.73 0.15 -19.12
CA PHE A 92 0.42 0.27 -19.76
C PHE A 92 0.05 -0.97 -20.56
N LEU A 93 0.96 -1.43 -21.43
CA LEU A 93 0.76 -2.64 -22.24
C LEU A 93 0.62 -3.88 -21.33
N GLY A 94 1.41 -3.97 -20.26
CA GLY A 94 1.29 -5.04 -19.28
C GLY A 94 -0.10 -5.08 -18.63
N ALA A 95 -0.56 -3.95 -18.11
CA ALA A 95 -1.90 -3.84 -17.52
C ALA A 95 -3.01 -4.10 -18.55
N LEU A 96 -2.88 -3.59 -19.77
CA LEU A 96 -3.83 -3.83 -20.86
C LEU A 96 -3.91 -5.31 -21.21
N ILE A 97 -2.76 -6.00 -21.34
CA ILE A 97 -2.71 -7.44 -21.61
C ILE A 97 -3.41 -8.22 -20.49
N VAL A 98 -3.19 -7.85 -19.23
CA VAL A 98 -3.88 -8.49 -18.09
C VAL A 98 -5.39 -8.32 -18.19
N VAL A 99 -5.87 -7.13 -18.57
CA VAL A 99 -7.29 -6.82 -18.69
C VAL A 99 -7.96 -7.58 -19.84
N ILE A 100 -7.35 -7.58 -21.04
CA ILE A 100 -7.93 -8.25 -22.22
C ILE A 100 -7.86 -9.78 -22.12
N THR A 101 -6.99 -10.32 -21.27
CA THR A 101 -6.85 -11.77 -21.04
C THR A 101 -7.60 -12.23 -19.78
N ALA A 102 -8.26 -11.30 -19.09
CA ALA A 102 -8.99 -11.59 -17.87
C ALA A 102 -10.13 -12.58 -18.13
N PRO A 103 -10.37 -13.50 -17.19
CA PRO A 103 -11.38 -14.54 -17.31
C PRO A 103 -12.78 -13.95 -17.36
N VAL A 104 -13.59 -14.43 -18.30
CA VAL A 104 -15.00 -14.04 -18.39
C VAL A 104 -15.82 -14.83 -17.38
N ARG A 105 -16.31 -14.16 -16.33
CA ARG A 105 -17.42 -14.70 -15.53
C ARG A 105 -18.73 -14.50 -16.31
N ARG A 106 -19.59 -15.53 -16.34
CA ARG A 106 -20.85 -15.54 -17.10
C ARG A 106 -21.80 -14.38 -16.76
N GLU A 107 -21.65 -13.80 -15.57
CA GLU A 107 -22.59 -12.83 -15.00
C GLU A 107 -22.12 -11.37 -15.08
N ALA A 108 -20.90 -11.13 -15.56
CA ALA A 108 -20.45 -9.77 -15.87
C ALA A 108 -21.31 -9.21 -17.02
N ALA A 109 -21.97 -8.06 -16.78
CA ALA A 109 -22.84 -7.46 -17.79
C ALA A 109 -22.07 -7.25 -19.12
N PRO A 110 -22.70 -7.46 -20.29
CA PRO A 110 -22.01 -7.35 -21.58
C PRO A 110 -21.31 -6.01 -21.81
N SER A 111 -21.84 -4.93 -21.22
CA SER A 111 -21.28 -3.56 -21.27
C SER A 111 -19.98 -3.38 -20.50
N TRP A 112 -19.56 -4.35 -19.68
CA TRP A 112 -18.37 -4.25 -18.82
C TRP A 112 -17.06 -4.64 -19.50
N ARG A 113 -17.11 -4.89 -20.80
CA ARG A 113 -16.11 -5.69 -21.49
C ARG A 113 -15.36 -4.85 -22.51
N LEU A 114 -14.08 -4.61 -22.25
CA LEU A 114 -13.15 -4.29 -23.32
C LEU A 114 -12.76 -5.60 -24.02
N MET A 115 -13.55 -6.03 -25.00
CA MET A 115 -13.25 -7.23 -25.79
C MET A 115 -12.44 -6.87 -27.02
N LEU A 116 -11.34 -7.61 -27.26
CA LEU A 116 -10.66 -7.58 -28.55
C LEU A 116 -11.25 -8.69 -29.43
N PRO A 117 -11.80 -8.40 -30.62
CA PRO A 117 -12.58 -9.36 -31.43
C PRO A 117 -11.89 -10.69 -31.76
N PHE A 118 -10.58 -10.81 -31.56
CA PHE A 118 -9.75 -11.95 -31.95
C PHE A 118 -8.94 -12.57 -30.80
N VAL A 119 -9.11 -12.11 -29.57
CA VAL A 119 -8.46 -12.73 -28.39
C VAL A 119 -9.42 -13.77 -27.82
N PRO A 120 -9.01 -15.03 -27.60
CA PRO A 120 -9.83 -16.00 -26.88
C PRO A 120 -10.03 -15.54 -25.42
N HIS A 121 -11.28 -15.23 -25.06
CA HIS A 121 -11.70 -14.85 -23.71
C HIS A 121 -12.15 -16.00 -22.77
N PRO A 122 -12.32 -17.28 -23.20
CA PRO A 122 -12.50 -18.34 -22.22
C PRO A 122 -11.10 -18.56 -21.63
N GLY A 123 -10.84 -18.03 -20.43
CA GLY A 123 -9.52 -18.15 -19.80
C GLY A 123 -9.17 -19.59 -19.36
N HIS A 124 -9.69 -20.59 -20.06
CA HIS A 124 -9.29 -22.00 -20.06
C HIS A 124 -8.17 -22.27 -21.08
N ALA A 125 -7.89 -21.34 -22.02
CA ALA A 125 -6.87 -21.52 -23.04
C ALA A 125 -5.46 -21.21 -22.49
N VAL A 126 -4.48 -22.08 -22.78
CA VAL A 126 -3.04 -21.87 -22.50
C VAL A 126 -2.57 -20.50 -22.99
N PHE A 127 -3.15 -20.01 -24.10
CA PHE A 127 -2.88 -18.69 -24.65
C PHE A 127 -3.28 -17.54 -23.70
N SER A 128 -4.47 -17.58 -23.08
CA SER A 128 -4.94 -16.57 -22.14
C SER A 128 -4.06 -16.56 -20.88
N PHE A 129 -3.66 -17.75 -20.41
CA PHE A 129 -2.71 -17.89 -19.31
C PHE A 129 -1.33 -17.30 -19.64
N GLY A 130 -0.72 -17.73 -20.75
CA GLY A 130 0.60 -17.23 -21.17
C GLY A 130 0.61 -15.72 -21.37
N SER A 131 -0.46 -15.18 -21.97
CA SER A 131 -0.62 -13.74 -22.17
C SER A 131 -0.77 -13.00 -20.83
N PHE A 132 -1.55 -13.52 -19.88
CA PHE A 132 -1.64 -12.95 -18.53
C PHE A 132 -0.27 -12.88 -17.84
N ILE A 133 0.53 -13.94 -17.90
CA ILE A 133 1.89 -13.97 -17.34
C ILE A 133 2.78 -12.93 -18.01
N VAL A 134 2.71 -12.80 -19.34
CA VAL A 134 3.46 -11.76 -20.07
C VAL A 134 3.03 -10.38 -19.60
N GLY A 135 1.73 -10.11 -19.50
CA GLY A 135 1.18 -8.83 -19.04
C GLY A 135 1.65 -8.46 -17.63
N MET A 136 1.53 -9.39 -16.68
CA MET A 136 2.02 -9.21 -15.31
C MET A 136 3.54 -9.01 -15.25
N THR A 137 4.30 -9.75 -16.06
CA THR A 137 5.76 -9.60 -16.14
C THR A 137 6.16 -8.23 -16.65
N LEU A 138 5.52 -7.74 -17.72
CA LEU A 138 5.77 -6.40 -18.26
C LEU A 138 5.45 -5.31 -17.23
N LEU A 139 4.31 -5.43 -16.54
CA LEU A 139 3.92 -4.50 -15.48
C LEU A 139 4.92 -4.52 -14.30
N ALA A 140 5.35 -5.70 -13.87
CA ALA A 140 6.35 -5.86 -12.82
C ALA A 140 7.70 -5.25 -13.21
N LEU A 141 8.21 -5.52 -14.41
CA LEU A 141 9.47 -4.96 -14.91
C LEU A 141 9.38 -3.44 -15.02
N ALA A 142 8.28 -2.91 -15.54
CA ALA A 142 8.03 -1.47 -15.60
C ALA A 142 8.03 -0.85 -14.20
N TRP A 143 7.37 -1.48 -13.23
CA TRP A 143 7.35 -1.03 -11.84
C TRP A 143 8.73 -1.05 -11.17
N ILE A 144 9.53 -2.10 -11.38
CA ILE A 144 10.90 -2.19 -10.85
C ILE A 144 11.75 -1.01 -11.36
N ARG A 145 11.62 -0.71 -12.66
CA ARG A 145 12.31 0.42 -13.30
C ARG A 145 11.78 1.77 -12.82
N LEU A 146 10.46 1.89 -12.58
CA LEU A 146 9.87 3.08 -11.97
C LEU A 146 10.43 3.32 -10.58
N GLY A 147 10.55 2.28 -9.75
CA GLY A 147 11.21 2.37 -8.45
C GLY A 147 12.66 2.83 -8.54
N ALA A 148 13.39 2.44 -9.60
CA ALA A 148 14.77 2.83 -9.80
C ALA A 148 14.86 4.32 -10.13
N PHE A 149 14.02 4.76 -11.05
CA PHE A 149 13.86 6.17 -11.40
C PHE A 149 13.43 7.02 -10.18
N ALA A 150 12.48 6.53 -9.39
CA ALA A 150 12.00 7.21 -8.20
C ALA A 150 13.06 7.31 -7.09
N SER A 151 14.06 6.44 -7.08
CA SER A 151 15.21 6.50 -6.16
C SER A 151 16.40 7.34 -6.67
N ASP A 152 16.41 7.70 -7.95
CA ASP A 152 17.56 8.38 -8.57
C ASP A 152 17.66 9.84 -8.13
N ARG A 153 18.70 10.15 -7.33
CA ARG A 153 18.94 11.50 -6.81
C ARG A 153 19.44 12.50 -7.86
N SER A 154 19.90 12.03 -9.03
CA SER A 154 20.28 12.91 -10.13
C SER A 154 19.08 13.61 -10.78
N GLU A 155 17.89 13.02 -10.63
CA GLU A 155 16.63 13.58 -11.12
C GLU A 155 16.05 14.62 -10.16
N THR A 156 15.28 15.58 -10.68
CA THR A 156 14.60 16.54 -9.80
C THR A 156 13.43 15.87 -9.07
N ALA A 157 13.18 16.28 -7.81
CA ALA A 157 12.08 15.73 -7.02
C ALA A 157 10.71 15.86 -7.72
N ARG A 158 10.48 17.01 -8.37
CA ARG A 158 9.27 17.28 -9.17
C ARG A 158 9.14 16.28 -10.32
N ARG A 159 10.22 16.04 -11.09
CA ARG A 159 10.19 15.11 -12.23
C ARG A 159 9.93 13.68 -11.76
N ARG A 160 10.58 13.23 -10.68
CA ARG A 160 10.32 11.91 -10.09
C ARG A 160 8.84 11.75 -9.72
N MET A 161 8.28 12.74 -9.04
CA MET A 161 6.87 12.74 -8.64
C MET A 161 5.93 12.67 -9.85
N CYS A 162 6.12 13.54 -10.85
CA CYS A 162 5.27 13.58 -12.05
C CYS A 162 5.27 12.23 -12.78
N ILE A 163 6.43 11.58 -12.94
CA ILE A 163 6.50 10.29 -13.62
C ILE A 163 5.84 9.17 -12.81
N VAL A 164 5.99 9.15 -11.48
CA VAL A 164 5.32 8.16 -10.62
C VAL A 164 3.80 8.31 -10.67
N LEU A 165 3.29 9.54 -10.60
CA LEU A 165 1.85 9.81 -10.72
C LEU A 165 1.33 9.46 -12.13
N ALA A 166 2.09 9.81 -13.18
CA ALA A 166 1.74 9.44 -14.55
C ALA A 166 1.72 7.93 -14.75
N ALA A 167 2.69 7.19 -14.18
CA ALA A 167 2.70 5.73 -14.20
C ALA A 167 1.49 5.14 -13.48
N ALA A 168 1.21 5.59 -12.25
CA ALA A 168 0.06 5.13 -11.49
C ALA A 168 -1.26 5.37 -12.25
N ALA A 169 -1.47 6.57 -12.80
CA ALA A 169 -2.66 6.88 -13.58
C ALA A 169 -2.76 6.06 -14.87
N LEU A 170 -1.69 6.02 -15.66
CA LEU A 170 -1.68 5.35 -16.96
C LEU A 170 -1.86 3.84 -16.82
N TRP A 171 -1.20 3.21 -15.85
CA TRP A 171 -1.29 1.76 -15.65
C TRP A 171 -2.62 1.34 -15.02
N THR A 172 -3.26 2.22 -14.24
CA THR A 172 -4.60 1.99 -13.69
C THR A 172 -5.69 2.14 -14.76
N LEU A 173 -5.49 3.01 -15.75
CA LEU A 173 -6.49 3.34 -16.76
C LEU A 173 -7.16 2.12 -17.42
N PRO A 174 -6.45 1.13 -18.00
CA PRO A 174 -7.11 -0.04 -18.59
C PRO A 174 -7.88 -0.88 -17.55
N ILE A 175 -7.40 -0.91 -16.30
CA ILE A 175 -8.01 -1.67 -15.20
C ILE A 175 -9.34 -1.06 -14.78
N LEU A 176 -9.49 0.27 -14.86
CA LEU A 176 -10.74 0.93 -14.50
C LEU A 176 -11.91 0.45 -15.38
N PHE A 177 -11.64 0.13 -16.64
CA PHE A 177 -12.64 -0.27 -17.61
C PHE A 177 -12.73 -1.79 -17.81
N SER A 178 -12.14 -2.58 -16.90
CA SER A 178 -12.20 -4.05 -16.97
C SER A 178 -13.35 -4.62 -16.13
N PRO A 179 -13.73 -5.88 -16.31
CA PRO A 179 -14.41 -6.65 -15.26
C PRO A 179 -13.54 -6.76 -14.00
N PRO A 180 -14.10 -7.18 -12.85
CA PRO A 180 -13.29 -7.51 -11.67
C PRO A 180 -12.18 -8.51 -12.04
N LEU A 181 -10.94 -8.19 -11.68
CA LEU A 181 -9.77 -8.97 -12.03
C LEU A 181 -9.39 -9.91 -10.88
N LEU A 182 -9.13 -11.18 -11.19
CA LEU A 182 -8.55 -12.19 -10.29
C LEU A 182 -9.36 -12.54 -9.03
N SER A 183 -10.45 -11.84 -8.73
CA SER A 183 -11.35 -12.10 -7.61
C SER A 183 -12.80 -11.77 -7.97
N ASN A 184 -13.72 -12.51 -7.34
CA ASN A 184 -15.17 -12.32 -7.43
C ASN A 184 -15.78 -11.71 -6.17
N ASP A 185 -14.96 -11.34 -5.18
CA ASP A 185 -15.45 -10.91 -3.87
C ASP A 185 -16.36 -9.68 -3.94
N VAL A 186 -16.15 -8.79 -4.92
CA VAL A 186 -16.99 -7.60 -5.13
C VAL A 186 -18.46 -7.94 -5.35
N TYR A 187 -18.77 -9.07 -5.99
CA TYR A 187 -20.15 -9.50 -6.17
C TYR A 187 -20.77 -9.92 -4.84
N SER A 188 -20.00 -10.57 -3.98
CA SER A 188 -20.42 -10.86 -2.60
C SER A 188 -20.60 -9.57 -1.79
N TYR A 189 -19.75 -8.55 -1.97
CA TYR A 189 -19.92 -7.25 -1.31
C TYR A 189 -21.22 -6.57 -1.73
N ALA A 190 -21.54 -6.59 -3.03
CA ALA A 190 -22.78 -6.04 -3.55
C ALA A 190 -24.00 -6.81 -3.00
N ALA A 191 -23.96 -8.14 -2.97
CA ALA A 191 -25.02 -8.96 -2.38
C ALA A 191 -25.18 -8.73 -0.87
N GLN A 192 -24.09 -8.50 -0.13
CA GLN A 192 -24.13 -8.13 1.29
C GLN A 192 -24.77 -6.75 1.49
N GLY A 193 -24.46 -5.79 0.61
CA GLY A 193 -25.12 -4.48 0.60
C GLY A 193 -26.62 -4.59 0.32
N GLU A 194 -27.01 -5.45 -0.62
CA GLU A 194 -28.42 -5.73 -0.93
C GLU A 194 -29.15 -6.34 0.27
N LEU A 195 -28.55 -7.32 0.97
CA LEU A 195 -29.11 -7.87 2.22
C LEU A 195 -29.32 -6.76 3.26
N ALA A 196 -28.29 -5.96 3.52
CA ALA A 196 -28.36 -4.87 4.49
C ALA A 196 -29.44 -3.85 4.14
N SER A 197 -29.63 -3.53 2.85
CA SER A 197 -30.65 -2.57 2.39
C SER A 197 -32.09 -3.04 2.66
N ARG A 198 -32.28 -4.36 2.80
CA ARG A 198 -33.55 -5.01 3.15
C ARG A 198 -33.71 -5.23 4.66
N GLY A 199 -32.83 -4.65 5.47
CA GLY A 199 -32.81 -4.85 6.93
C GLY A 199 -32.34 -6.23 7.37
N VAL A 200 -31.72 -7.01 6.47
CA VAL A 200 -31.18 -8.33 6.77
C VAL A 200 -29.69 -8.18 7.12
N ASP A 201 -29.29 -8.63 8.30
CA ASP A 201 -27.91 -8.53 8.77
C ASP A 201 -26.97 -9.45 7.95
N PRO A 202 -26.11 -8.88 7.07
CA PRO A 202 -25.22 -9.68 6.22
C PRO A 202 -24.11 -10.36 7.02
N THR A 203 -23.97 -10.06 8.31
CA THR A 203 -22.94 -10.63 9.18
C THR A 203 -23.41 -11.90 9.89
N VAL A 204 -24.69 -12.26 9.75
CA VAL A 204 -25.30 -13.48 10.29
C VAL A 204 -25.71 -14.47 9.19
N VAL A 205 -26.08 -13.96 8.00
CA VAL A 205 -26.48 -14.78 6.86
C VAL A 205 -25.62 -14.52 5.64
N GLY A 206 -25.49 -15.51 4.77
CA GLY A 206 -24.83 -15.34 3.47
C GLY A 206 -25.79 -14.85 2.37
N PRO A 207 -25.25 -14.50 1.18
CA PRO A 207 -26.02 -14.07 0.01
C PRO A 207 -27.25 -14.93 -0.34
N ASN A 208 -27.24 -16.24 -0.05
CA ASN A 208 -28.37 -17.14 -0.30
C ASN A 208 -29.69 -16.65 0.32
N ALA A 209 -29.63 -15.88 1.41
CA ALA A 209 -30.81 -15.31 2.05
C ALA A 209 -31.59 -14.33 1.16
N LEU A 210 -31.01 -13.84 0.05
CA LEU A 210 -31.72 -13.04 -0.95
C LEU A 210 -32.78 -13.84 -1.72
N GLY A 211 -32.72 -15.17 -1.70
CA GLY A 211 -33.67 -16.06 -2.39
C GLY A 211 -33.59 -16.06 -3.92
N GLY A 212 -32.69 -15.24 -4.51
CA GLY A 212 -32.49 -15.15 -5.95
C GLY A 212 -32.15 -13.72 -6.41
N GLY A 213 -32.32 -13.47 -7.71
CA GLY A 213 -32.10 -12.16 -8.31
C GLY A 213 -30.65 -11.89 -8.75
N PRO A 214 -30.39 -10.71 -9.36
CA PRO A 214 -29.10 -10.39 -9.98
C PRO A 214 -27.91 -10.43 -9.01
N PHE A 215 -28.06 -9.89 -7.80
CA PHE A 215 -27.00 -9.89 -6.79
C PHE A 215 -26.61 -11.30 -6.33
N MET A 216 -27.60 -12.14 -6.06
CA MET A 216 -27.38 -13.50 -5.58
C MET A 216 -26.69 -14.38 -6.62
N ARG A 217 -27.17 -14.33 -7.87
CA ARG A 217 -26.55 -15.08 -8.97
C ARG A 217 -25.09 -14.65 -9.18
N ALA A 218 -24.84 -13.34 -9.10
CA ALA A 218 -23.50 -12.80 -9.35
C ALA A 218 -22.50 -13.14 -8.25
N ALA A 219 -22.95 -13.30 -7.00
CA ALA A 219 -22.11 -13.67 -5.86
C ALA A 219 -21.35 -14.98 -6.10
N ASP A 220 -20.17 -15.12 -5.51
CA ASP A 220 -19.41 -16.36 -5.65
C ASP A 220 -20.07 -17.50 -4.87
N ALA A 221 -20.19 -18.67 -5.51
CA ALA A 221 -20.86 -19.83 -4.94
C ALA A 221 -20.18 -20.34 -3.67
N ILE A 222 -18.86 -20.15 -3.55
CA ILE A 222 -18.12 -20.48 -2.32
C ILE A 222 -18.57 -19.64 -1.12
N TRP A 223 -19.18 -18.47 -1.36
CA TRP A 223 -19.61 -17.53 -0.33
C TRP A 223 -21.11 -17.51 -0.09
N TRP A 224 -21.92 -18.23 -0.86
CA TRP A 224 -23.39 -18.15 -0.78
C TRP A 224 -23.98 -18.35 0.62
N ASN A 225 -23.41 -19.27 1.40
CA ASN A 225 -23.87 -19.58 2.75
C ASN A 225 -23.01 -18.94 3.85
N ASN A 226 -22.04 -18.12 3.49
CA ASN A 226 -21.07 -17.58 4.43
C ASN A 226 -21.44 -16.15 4.79
N PRO A 227 -21.60 -15.84 6.09
CA PRO A 227 -21.81 -14.46 6.53
C PRO A 227 -20.59 -13.58 6.26
N ALA A 228 -20.82 -12.28 6.13
CA ALA A 228 -19.79 -11.28 5.86
C ALA A 228 -18.79 -11.17 7.04
N PRO A 229 -17.49 -11.43 6.83
CA PRO A 229 -16.46 -11.27 7.85
C PRO A 229 -15.93 -9.83 7.92
N TYR A 230 -16.75 -8.84 7.56
CA TYR A 230 -16.38 -7.43 7.47
C TYR A 230 -17.11 -6.62 8.53
N GLY A 231 -16.44 -5.61 9.06
CA GLY A 231 -16.99 -4.77 10.11
C GLY A 231 -18.10 -3.85 9.58
N PRO A 232 -18.77 -3.13 10.50
CA PRO A 232 -19.99 -2.40 10.21
C PRO A 232 -19.78 -1.23 9.23
N ALA A 233 -18.59 -0.61 9.20
CA ALA A 233 -18.33 0.49 8.28
C ALA A 233 -18.29 0.04 6.83
N TRP A 234 -17.74 -1.15 6.54
CA TRP A 234 -17.76 -1.68 5.19
C TRP A 234 -19.18 -2.07 4.75
N ASN A 235 -19.90 -2.81 5.59
CA ASN A 235 -21.26 -3.24 5.26
C ASN A 235 -22.17 -2.02 5.02
N LYS A 236 -22.01 -0.93 5.81
CA LYS A 236 -22.78 0.29 5.59
C LYS A 236 -22.42 1.00 4.28
N ILE A 237 -21.14 0.99 3.89
CA ILE A 237 -20.72 1.51 2.58
C ILE A 237 -21.35 0.68 1.45
N ALA A 238 -21.31 -0.65 1.54
CA ALA A 238 -21.89 -1.52 0.53
C ALA A 238 -23.42 -1.32 0.41
N GLU A 239 -24.13 -1.26 1.54
CA GLU A 239 -25.56 -0.93 1.59
C GLU A 239 -25.85 0.42 0.91
N THR A 240 -25.10 1.47 1.28
CA THR A 240 -25.29 2.82 0.75
C THR A 240 -25.07 2.86 -0.75
N VAL A 241 -24.06 2.14 -1.26
CA VAL A 241 -23.80 2.03 -2.69
C VAL A 241 -24.98 1.37 -3.39
N VAL A 242 -25.46 0.23 -2.91
CA VAL A 242 -26.57 -0.50 -3.53
C VAL A 242 -27.83 0.38 -3.61
N VAL A 243 -28.19 1.04 -2.51
CA VAL A 243 -29.33 1.98 -2.46
C VAL A 243 -29.11 3.16 -3.42
N ALA A 244 -27.92 3.76 -3.45
CA ALA A 244 -27.62 4.89 -4.34
C ALA A 244 -27.63 4.51 -5.83
N THR A 245 -27.45 3.23 -6.14
CA THR A 245 -27.51 2.68 -7.50
C THR A 245 -28.87 2.06 -7.84
N ASP A 246 -29.90 2.36 -7.05
CA ASP A 246 -31.28 1.87 -7.25
C ASP A 246 -31.37 0.35 -7.38
N HIS A 247 -30.59 -0.36 -6.56
CA HIS A 247 -30.53 -1.83 -6.54
C HIS A 247 -30.13 -2.46 -7.89
N ASP A 248 -29.44 -1.72 -8.77
CA ASP A 248 -28.82 -2.27 -9.97
C ASP A 248 -27.49 -2.94 -9.60
N ALA A 249 -27.45 -4.28 -9.69
CA ALA A 249 -26.27 -5.06 -9.32
C ALA A 249 -25.04 -4.69 -10.13
N ALA A 250 -25.23 -4.27 -11.39
CA ALA A 250 -24.12 -3.91 -12.22
C ALA A 250 -23.56 -2.53 -11.82
N LEU A 251 -24.42 -1.53 -11.74
CA LEU A 251 -24.04 -0.19 -11.32
C LEU A 251 -23.44 -0.18 -9.91
N SER A 252 -23.94 -1.03 -9.01
CA SER A 252 -23.37 -1.24 -7.66
C SER A 252 -21.88 -1.62 -7.72
N VAL A 253 -21.51 -2.57 -8.58
CA VAL A 253 -20.10 -3.00 -8.73
C VAL A 253 -19.22 -1.86 -9.27
N TRP A 254 -19.73 -1.07 -10.22
CA TRP A 254 -19.02 0.11 -10.73
C TRP A 254 -18.84 1.19 -9.66
N ALA A 255 -19.89 1.45 -8.88
CA ALA A 255 -19.82 2.39 -7.77
C ALA A 255 -18.85 1.92 -6.68
N LEU A 256 -18.82 0.62 -6.35
CA LEU A 256 -17.82 0.03 -5.45
C LEU A 256 -16.39 0.18 -5.99
N ARG A 257 -16.17 0.05 -7.30
CA ARG A 257 -14.87 0.38 -7.91
C ARG A 257 -14.49 1.84 -7.70
N GLY A 258 -15.46 2.76 -7.84
CA GLY A 258 -15.26 4.17 -7.53
C GLY A 258 -14.83 4.40 -6.08
N VAL A 259 -15.47 3.71 -5.13
CA VAL A 259 -15.10 3.76 -3.69
C VAL A 259 -13.67 3.27 -3.47
N VAL A 260 -13.30 2.14 -4.07
CA VAL A 260 -11.94 1.57 -3.96
C VAL A 260 -10.90 2.50 -4.57
N LEU A 261 -11.17 3.06 -5.76
CA LEU A 261 -10.26 4.01 -6.41
C LEU A 261 -10.07 5.27 -5.56
N LEU A 262 -11.16 5.83 -5.02
CA LEU A 262 -11.10 6.97 -4.12
C LEU A 262 -10.26 6.66 -2.87
N ALA A 263 -10.43 5.47 -2.29
CA ALA A 263 -9.65 5.03 -1.15
C ALA A 263 -8.14 4.95 -1.48
N VAL A 264 -7.76 4.39 -2.63
CA VAL A 264 -6.35 4.35 -3.08
C VAL A 264 -5.79 5.76 -3.27
N ILE A 265 -6.58 6.69 -3.83
CA ILE A 265 -6.18 8.10 -3.98
C ILE A 265 -5.95 8.75 -2.61
N ILE A 266 -6.85 8.55 -1.65
CA ILE A 266 -6.71 9.05 -0.27
C ILE A 266 -5.45 8.47 0.38
N ALA A 267 -5.21 7.16 0.23
CA ALA A 267 -4.01 6.50 0.73
C ALA A 267 -2.74 7.11 0.12
N ALA A 268 -2.76 7.45 -1.18
CA ALA A 268 -1.65 8.10 -1.87
C ALA A 268 -1.36 9.51 -1.31
N PHE A 269 -2.39 10.32 -1.06
CA PHE A 269 -2.22 11.64 -0.44
C PHE A 269 -1.65 11.54 0.98
N ALA A 270 -2.17 10.62 1.79
CA ALA A 270 -1.66 10.39 3.14
C ALA A 270 -0.21 9.89 3.12
N LEU A 271 0.12 8.96 2.21
CA LEU A 271 1.49 8.47 2.05
C LEU A 271 2.46 9.56 1.59
N TYR A 272 2.03 10.44 0.68
CA TYR A 272 2.79 11.62 0.27
C TYR A 272 3.09 12.53 1.47
N ASP A 273 2.08 12.85 2.29
CA ASP A 273 2.24 13.71 3.47
C ASP A 273 3.23 13.13 4.48
N LEU A 274 3.10 11.82 4.76
CA LEU A 274 4.00 11.08 5.66
C LEU A 274 5.47 11.09 5.19
N THR A 275 5.69 11.19 3.88
CA THR A 275 7.01 11.01 3.26
C THR A 275 7.57 12.27 2.61
N ARG A 276 6.91 13.42 2.75
CA ARG A 276 7.29 14.71 2.13
C ARG A 276 8.75 15.12 2.38
N ALA A 277 9.26 14.85 3.59
CA ALA A 277 10.61 15.20 4.02
C ALA A 277 11.66 14.16 3.59
N ARG A 278 11.24 13.06 2.98
CA ARG A 278 12.08 11.96 2.50
C ARG A 278 12.00 11.89 0.97
N ASN A 279 11.62 10.74 0.43
CA ASN A 279 11.44 10.54 -1.00
C ASN A 279 10.00 10.09 -1.28
N PRO A 280 9.05 11.03 -1.39
CA PRO A 280 7.65 10.68 -1.58
C PRO A 280 7.38 10.01 -2.93
N ALA A 281 8.21 10.26 -3.95
CA ALA A 281 8.11 9.58 -5.23
C ALA A 281 8.41 8.08 -5.09
N LEU A 282 9.46 7.71 -4.36
CA LEU A 282 9.78 6.31 -4.09
C LEU A 282 8.70 5.64 -3.22
N ALA A 283 8.20 6.35 -2.21
CA ALA A 283 7.12 5.86 -1.35
C ALA A 283 5.86 5.54 -2.17
N LEU A 284 5.40 6.47 -3.02
CA LEU A 284 4.25 6.25 -3.90
C LEU A 284 4.49 5.15 -4.94
N ALA A 285 5.70 5.06 -5.50
CA ALA A 285 6.05 3.99 -6.42
C ALA A 285 5.92 2.62 -5.75
N MET A 286 6.43 2.47 -4.52
CA MET A 286 6.42 1.19 -3.79
C MET A 286 5.07 0.88 -3.15
N GLY A 287 4.38 1.88 -2.60
CA GLY A 287 3.15 1.72 -1.83
C GLY A 287 1.87 1.79 -2.64
N ILE A 288 1.83 2.53 -3.77
CA ILE A 288 0.59 2.78 -4.52
C ILE A 288 0.68 2.27 -5.96
N ALA A 289 1.74 2.64 -6.70
CA ALA A 289 1.88 2.27 -8.11
C ALA A 289 2.36 0.82 -8.33
N ASN A 290 2.32 -0.01 -7.28
CA ASN A 290 2.78 -1.39 -7.34
C ASN A 290 1.71 -2.34 -7.90
N PRO A 291 2.11 -3.46 -8.53
CA PRO A 291 1.15 -4.39 -9.14
C PRO A 291 0.09 -4.94 -8.19
N ILE A 292 0.36 -5.07 -6.89
CA ILE A 292 -0.63 -5.57 -5.91
C ILE A 292 -1.78 -4.58 -5.77
N VAL A 293 -1.49 -3.30 -5.57
CA VAL A 293 -2.52 -2.27 -5.44
C VAL A 293 -3.29 -2.10 -6.75
N LEU A 294 -2.59 -2.06 -7.89
CA LEU A 294 -3.24 -1.84 -9.18
C LEU A 294 -4.14 -3.02 -9.58
N ILE A 295 -3.60 -4.25 -9.55
CA ILE A 295 -4.31 -5.43 -10.07
C ILE A 295 -5.28 -6.00 -9.04
N HIS A 296 -4.85 -6.15 -7.79
CA HIS A 296 -5.68 -6.82 -6.77
C HIS A 296 -6.61 -5.83 -6.09
N LEU A 297 -6.12 -4.68 -5.59
CA LEU A 297 -7.05 -3.73 -4.94
C LEU A 297 -7.98 -3.07 -5.94
N VAL A 298 -7.46 -2.34 -6.93
CA VAL A 298 -8.30 -1.60 -7.90
C VAL A 298 -8.98 -2.56 -8.88
N GLY A 299 -8.22 -3.49 -9.47
CA GLY A 299 -8.76 -4.45 -10.42
C GLY A 299 -9.74 -5.44 -9.80
N GLY A 300 -9.41 -6.02 -8.65
CA GLY A 300 -10.28 -6.93 -7.89
C GLY A 300 -11.39 -6.24 -7.08
N ILE A 301 -11.35 -4.90 -6.98
CA ILE A 301 -12.31 -4.07 -6.22
C ILE A 301 -12.37 -4.52 -4.74
N HIS A 302 -11.22 -4.69 -4.11
CA HIS A 302 -11.14 -5.15 -2.73
C HIS A 302 -11.36 -4.02 -1.72
N ASN A 303 -12.22 -4.29 -0.72
CA ASN A 303 -12.52 -3.38 0.38
C ASN A 303 -11.33 -3.09 1.29
N ASP A 304 -10.26 -3.88 1.21
CA ASP A 304 -8.97 -3.62 1.86
C ASP A 304 -8.41 -2.23 1.53
N ALA A 305 -8.74 -1.68 0.35
CA ALA A 305 -8.36 -0.31 -0.01
C ALA A 305 -8.93 0.74 0.95
N VAL A 306 -10.18 0.57 1.39
CA VAL A 306 -10.84 1.49 2.33
C VAL A 306 -10.19 1.43 3.70
N MET A 307 -9.94 0.21 4.21
CA MET A 307 -9.20 0.00 5.46
C MET A 307 -7.82 0.67 5.37
N LEU A 308 -7.06 0.39 4.31
CA LEU A 308 -5.72 0.95 4.09
C LEU A 308 -5.76 2.49 4.06
N ALA A 309 -6.68 3.10 3.31
CA ALA A 309 -6.81 4.54 3.24
C ALA A 309 -7.01 5.19 4.62
N LEU A 310 -7.93 4.64 5.40
CA LEU A 310 -8.22 5.09 6.76
C LEU A 310 -7.01 4.93 7.69
N MET A 311 -6.28 3.81 7.58
CA MET A 311 -5.04 3.59 8.34
C MET A 311 -3.97 4.62 7.96
N MET A 312 -3.76 4.89 6.67
CA MET A 312 -2.76 5.86 6.22
C MET A 312 -3.10 7.28 6.68
N VAL A 313 -4.38 7.67 6.63
CA VAL A 313 -4.85 8.95 7.19
C VAL A 313 -4.62 9.01 8.69
N ALA A 314 -4.94 7.94 9.43
CA ALA A 314 -4.69 7.86 10.86
C ALA A 314 -3.19 8.06 11.19
N LEU A 315 -2.29 7.42 10.45
CA LEU A 315 -0.84 7.61 10.61
C LEU A 315 -0.42 9.06 10.32
N ALA A 316 -0.96 9.67 9.26
CA ALA A 316 -0.68 11.07 8.94
C ALA A 316 -1.17 12.03 10.05
N CYS A 317 -2.35 11.79 10.61
CA CYS A 317 -2.86 12.54 11.77
C CYS A 317 -1.97 12.36 13.01
N ALA A 318 -1.49 11.15 13.29
CA ALA A 318 -0.59 10.88 14.41
C ALA A 318 0.70 11.69 14.31
N ARG A 319 1.29 11.79 13.11
CA ARG A 319 2.49 12.59 12.84
C ARG A 319 2.30 14.10 13.04
N ARG A 320 1.06 14.60 12.96
CA ARG A 320 0.67 15.99 13.24
C ARG A 320 0.20 16.22 14.68
N SER A 321 0.38 15.23 15.56
CA SER A 321 -0.09 15.23 16.94
C SER A 321 -1.62 15.37 17.10
N TRP A 322 -2.40 15.05 16.05
CA TRP A 322 -3.86 14.97 16.10
C TRP A 322 -4.30 13.59 16.59
N PHE A 323 -3.95 13.29 17.84
CA PHE A 323 -4.07 11.94 18.40
C PHE A 323 -5.49 11.39 18.37
N LEU A 324 -6.48 12.17 18.84
CA LEU A 324 -7.88 11.73 18.86
C LEU A 324 -8.43 11.47 17.44
N THR A 325 -8.10 12.35 16.49
CA THR A 325 -8.46 12.18 15.08
C THR A 325 -7.81 10.93 14.49
N SER A 326 -6.55 10.65 14.85
CA SER A 326 -5.85 9.44 14.46
C SER A 326 -6.53 8.18 14.99
N VAL A 327 -6.88 8.16 16.28
CA VAL A 327 -7.63 7.06 16.91
C VAL A 327 -8.99 6.87 16.25
N ALA A 328 -9.70 7.96 15.91
CA ALA A 328 -10.99 7.89 15.22
C ALA A 328 -10.87 7.24 13.82
N PHE A 329 -9.91 7.67 12.99
CA PHE A 329 -9.69 7.05 11.68
C PHE A 329 -9.22 5.61 11.76
N MET A 330 -8.36 5.27 12.73
CA MET A 330 -7.92 3.89 12.94
C MET A 330 -9.05 2.99 13.47
N THR A 331 -9.97 3.56 14.25
CA THR A 331 -11.20 2.90 14.70
C THR A 331 -12.13 2.63 13.51
N LEU A 332 -12.33 3.61 12.61
CA LEU A 332 -13.09 3.39 11.38
C LEU A 332 -12.44 2.33 10.48
N ALA A 333 -11.10 2.30 10.40
CA ALA A 333 -10.39 1.24 9.68
C ALA A 333 -10.65 -0.14 10.31
N THR A 334 -10.65 -0.21 11.64
CA THR A 334 -11.00 -1.43 12.40
C THR A 334 -12.44 -1.87 12.14
N ALA A 335 -13.36 -0.90 12.04
CA ALA A 335 -14.75 -1.12 11.67
C ALA A 335 -14.94 -1.47 10.19
N VAL A 336 -13.92 -1.36 9.33
CA VAL A 336 -13.91 -1.97 7.98
C VAL A 336 -13.42 -3.42 8.09
N LYS A 337 -12.25 -3.63 8.70
CA LYS A 337 -11.71 -4.96 9.00
C LYS A 337 -10.86 -4.96 10.28
N LEU A 338 -11.02 -6.03 11.07
CA LEU A 338 -10.38 -6.21 12.37
C LEU A 338 -8.84 -6.06 12.39
N PRO A 339 -8.05 -6.48 11.36
CA PRO A 339 -6.60 -6.34 11.38
C PRO A 339 -6.08 -4.91 11.63
N ALA A 340 -6.84 -3.88 11.25
CA ALA A 340 -6.48 -2.49 11.52
C ALA A 340 -6.43 -2.15 13.03
N ALA A 341 -7.03 -2.97 13.91
CA ALA A 341 -6.96 -2.80 15.37
C ALA A 341 -5.52 -2.82 15.89
N ALA A 342 -4.59 -3.48 15.20
CA ALA A 342 -3.17 -3.42 15.54
C ALA A 342 -2.65 -1.97 15.51
N GLY A 343 -3.15 -1.14 14.59
CA GLY A 343 -2.81 0.27 14.53
C GLY A 343 -3.23 1.04 15.79
N LEU A 344 -4.34 0.68 16.45
CA LEU A 344 -4.77 1.29 17.72
C LEU A 344 -3.73 1.04 18.83
N VAL A 345 -3.24 -0.20 18.94
CA VAL A 345 -2.18 -0.57 19.88
C VAL A 345 -0.93 0.27 19.64
N TYR A 346 -0.49 0.40 18.38
CA TYR A 346 0.66 1.24 18.03
C TYR A 346 0.42 2.73 18.33
N LEU A 347 -0.80 3.25 18.11
CA LEU A 347 -1.13 4.63 18.46
C LEU A 347 -1.04 4.87 19.96
N GLY A 348 -1.66 4.00 20.78
CA GLY A 348 -1.56 4.11 22.24
C GLY A 348 -0.13 4.00 22.75
N TRP A 349 0.70 3.15 22.14
CA TRP A 349 2.12 3.03 22.48
C TRP A 349 2.92 4.31 22.20
N HIS A 350 2.63 4.97 21.07
CA HIS A 350 3.27 6.22 20.63
C HIS A 350 2.53 7.48 21.08
N THR A 351 1.60 7.37 22.03
CA THR A 351 0.83 8.52 22.47
C THR A 351 1.74 9.56 23.11
N PRO A 352 1.57 10.87 22.80
CA PRO A 352 2.41 11.92 23.37
C PRO A 352 2.14 12.17 24.86
N TYR A 353 1.06 11.62 25.42
CA TYR A 353 0.59 11.90 26.77
C TYR A 353 1.29 11.09 27.86
N VAL A 354 2.05 10.03 27.51
CA VAL A 354 2.71 9.16 28.48
C VAL A 354 4.18 8.96 28.14
N ARG A 355 5.01 8.77 29.17
CA ARG A 355 6.47 8.57 29.00
C ARG A 355 6.95 7.25 29.56
N ALA A 356 6.38 6.79 30.68
CA ALA A 356 6.78 5.54 31.31
C ALA A 356 6.28 4.34 30.50
N GLN A 357 7.09 3.28 30.43
CA GLN A 357 6.76 2.09 29.65
C GLN A 357 5.46 1.42 30.13
N ALA A 358 5.24 1.32 31.45
CA ALA A 358 3.99 0.78 32.01
C ALA A 358 2.75 1.56 31.55
N GLN A 359 2.85 2.89 31.46
CA GLN A 359 1.75 3.74 31.01
C GLN A 359 1.47 3.57 29.50
N ARG A 360 2.48 3.23 28.68
CA ARG A 360 2.28 2.92 27.25
C ARG A 360 1.46 1.66 27.04
N PHE A 361 1.64 0.63 27.88
CA PHE A 361 0.77 -0.56 27.84
C PHE A 361 -0.67 -0.19 28.16
N VAL A 362 -0.89 0.61 29.21
CA VAL A 362 -2.24 1.09 29.57
C VAL A 362 -2.85 1.91 28.43
N ALA A 363 -2.10 2.85 27.84
CA ALA A 363 -2.59 3.66 26.71
C ALA A 363 -2.89 2.82 25.46
N SER A 364 -2.07 1.81 25.17
CA SER A 364 -2.31 0.84 24.08
C SER A 364 -3.58 0.03 24.33
N GLY A 365 -3.79 -0.42 25.57
CA GLY A 365 -5.01 -1.10 25.99
C GLY A 365 -6.24 -0.20 25.87
N LEU A 366 -6.16 1.05 26.35
CA LEU A 366 -7.26 2.01 26.30
C LEU A 366 -7.66 2.36 24.87
N THR A 367 -6.70 2.67 24.00
CA THR A 367 -6.98 2.98 22.58
C THR A 367 -7.60 1.79 21.84
N LEU A 368 -7.12 0.57 22.11
CA LEU A 368 -7.70 -0.65 21.57
C LEU A 368 -9.14 -0.85 22.08
N CYS A 369 -9.37 -0.76 23.39
CA CYS A 369 -10.70 -0.91 23.99
C CYS A 369 -11.69 0.12 23.45
N VAL A 370 -11.30 1.39 23.39
CA VAL A 370 -12.14 2.47 22.84
C VAL A 370 -12.48 2.19 21.39
N GLY A 371 -11.52 1.79 20.55
CA GLY A 371 -11.78 1.50 19.15
C GLY A 371 -12.68 0.27 18.94
N LEU A 372 -12.48 -0.80 19.73
CA LEU A 372 -13.33 -1.99 19.66
C LEU A 372 -14.77 -1.71 20.13
N ILE A 373 -14.93 -1.02 21.27
CA ILE A 373 -16.25 -0.62 21.78
C ILE A 373 -16.95 0.30 20.78
N SER A 374 -16.23 1.27 20.21
CA SER A 374 -16.80 2.16 19.19
C SER A 374 -17.23 1.39 17.93
N SER A 375 -16.45 0.38 17.50
CA SER A 375 -16.83 -0.48 16.36
C SER A 375 -18.08 -1.32 16.67
N VAL A 376 -18.20 -1.81 17.92
CA VAL A 376 -19.41 -2.49 18.40
C VAL A 376 -20.61 -1.55 18.39
N MET A 377 -20.46 -0.32 18.91
CA MET A 377 -21.52 0.69 18.90
C MET A 377 -21.97 1.05 17.47
N LEU A 378 -21.03 1.19 16.54
CA LEU A 378 -21.34 1.41 15.12
C LEU A 378 -22.11 0.24 14.51
N SER A 379 -21.82 -1.00 14.92
CA SER A 379 -22.57 -2.18 14.45
C SER A 379 -24.05 -2.03 14.81
N PHE A 380 -24.36 -1.80 16.08
CA PHE A 380 -25.74 -1.63 16.52
C PHE A 380 -26.41 -0.36 15.93
N ALA A 381 -25.67 0.74 15.82
CA ALA A 381 -26.19 1.98 15.24
C ALA A 381 -26.59 1.84 13.76
N TRP A 382 -26.00 0.91 13.02
CA TRP A 382 -26.33 0.59 11.63
C TRP A 382 -27.14 -0.70 11.47
N GLY A 383 -27.75 -1.21 12.55
CA GLY A 383 -28.66 -2.37 12.47
C GLY A 383 -27.94 -3.70 12.25
N MET A 384 -26.66 -3.79 12.60
CA MET A 384 -25.85 -5.01 12.48
C MET A 384 -25.53 -5.58 13.86
N SER A 385 -25.56 -6.91 13.94
CA SER A 385 -25.09 -7.64 15.11
C SER A 385 -23.55 -7.72 15.13
N LEU A 386 -23.02 -8.45 16.12
CA LEU A 386 -21.59 -8.80 16.20
C LEU A 386 -21.25 -10.05 15.37
N GLY A 387 -22.14 -10.46 14.47
CA GLY A 387 -21.96 -11.60 13.58
C GLY A 387 -20.63 -11.54 12.81
N TRP A 388 -20.16 -10.35 12.46
CA TRP A 388 -18.92 -10.17 11.69
C TRP A 388 -17.66 -10.65 12.44
N VAL A 389 -17.65 -10.59 13.77
CA VAL A 389 -16.57 -11.16 14.59
C VAL A 389 -16.62 -12.68 14.54
N SER A 390 -17.82 -13.25 14.62
CA SER A 390 -18.01 -14.70 14.57
C SER A 390 -17.73 -15.27 13.17
N ALA A 391 -18.04 -14.51 12.12
CA ALA A 391 -17.83 -14.85 10.71
C ALA A 391 -16.33 -14.99 10.36
N LEU A 392 -15.42 -14.36 11.12
CA LEU A 392 -13.98 -14.58 10.99
C LEU A 392 -13.59 -16.06 11.18
N LYS A 393 -14.31 -16.81 12.02
CA LYS A 393 -14.09 -18.27 12.17
C LYS A 393 -14.32 -19.02 10.86
N GLY A 394 -15.28 -18.57 10.04
CA GLY A 394 -15.56 -19.14 8.72
C GLY A 394 -14.38 -18.99 7.76
N THR A 395 -13.72 -17.83 7.75
CA THR A 395 -12.49 -17.61 6.96
C THR A 395 -11.36 -18.53 7.40
N GLY A 396 -11.27 -18.83 8.70
CA GLY A 396 -10.30 -19.77 9.26
C GLY A 396 -10.50 -21.22 8.83
N LYS A 397 -11.64 -21.60 8.23
CA LYS A 397 -11.86 -22.96 7.72
C LYS A 397 -11.30 -23.18 6.32
N VAL A 398 -10.89 -22.12 5.62
CA VAL A 398 -10.34 -22.23 4.26
C VAL A 398 -9.01 -22.98 4.32
N MET A 399 -8.98 -24.16 3.71
CA MET A 399 -7.75 -24.97 3.56
C MET A 399 -7.11 -24.80 2.18
N SER A 400 -7.88 -24.36 1.17
CA SER A 400 -7.44 -24.01 -0.17
C SER A 400 -6.78 -22.63 -0.22
N THR A 401 -5.76 -22.45 0.61
CA THR A 401 -4.96 -21.23 0.71
C THR A 401 -3.50 -21.60 0.66
N PHE A 402 -2.65 -20.65 0.28
CA PHE A 402 -1.21 -20.84 0.24
C PHE A 402 -0.52 -20.25 1.48
N ALA A 403 -1.27 -20.07 2.57
CA ALA A 403 -0.71 -19.58 3.83
C ALA A 403 0.38 -20.55 4.33
N PRO A 404 1.61 -20.07 4.60
CA PRO A 404 2.71 -20.91 5.09
C PRO A 404 2.34 -21.81 6.27
N THR A 405 1.56 -21.30 7.23
CA THR A 405 1.14 -22.06 8.42
C THR A 405 0.14 -23.17 8.08
N THR A 406 -0.80 -22.92 7.17
CA THR A 406 -1.73 -23.94 6.68
C THR A 406 -1.00 -25.01 5.89
N MET A 407 -0.12 -24.63 4.96
CA MET A 407 0.66 -25.56 4.16
C MET A 407 1.58 -26.41 5.01
N LEU A 408 2.26 -25.81 6.00
CA LEU A 408 3.08 -26.54 6.96
C LEU A 408 2.27 -27.60 7.72
N GLY A 409 1.05 -27.27 8.15
CA GLY A 409 0.17 -28.23 8.82
C GLY A 409 -0.26 -29.39 7.91
N LEU A 410 -0.62 -29.11 6.65
CA LEU A 410 -0.95 -30.14 5.68
C LEU A 410 0.26 -31.04 5.37
N SER A 411 1.42 -30.46 5.09
CA SER A 411 2.65 -31.22 4.83
C SER A 411 3.10 -32.06 6.02
N LEU A 412 2.89 -31.57 7.24
CA LEU A 412 3.21 -32.34 8.45
C LEU A 412 2.28 -33.55 8.61
N SER A 413 0.97 -33.38 8.37
CA SER A 413 0.00 -34.49 8.37
C SER A 413 0.33 -35.54 7.30
N GLU A 414 0.72 -35.11 6.10
CA GLU A 414 1.16 -36.00 5.02
C GLU A 414 2.46 -36.75 5.39
N ALA A 415 3.45 -36.06 5.97
CA ALA A 415 4.70 -36.66 6.41
C ALA A 415 4.49 -37.71 7.52
N PHE A 416 3.60 -37.44 8.48
CA PHE A 416 3.26 -38.43 9.51
C PHE A 416 2.57 -39.66 8.91
N SER A 417 1.66 -39.45 7.95
CA SER A 417 0.95 -40.53 7.26
C SER A 417 1.92 -41.44 6.50
N PHE A 418 2.98 -40.88 5.90
CA PHE A 418 4.03 -41.64 5.21
C PHE A 418 4.78 -42.60 6.13
N VAL A 419 4.94 -42.25 7.41
CA VAL A 419 5.62 -43.08 8.43
C VAL A 419 4.61 -43.96 9.20
N GLY A 420 3.35 -44.07 8.72
CA GLY A 420 2.31 -44.90 9.31
C GLY A 420 1.60 -44.27 10.52
N ILE A 421 1.85 -43.00 10.84
CA ILE A 421 1.17 -42.27 11.91
C ILE A 421 0.00 -41.49 11.32
N VAL A 422 -1.23 -41.92 11.60
CA VAL A 422 -2.44 -41.24 11.11
C VAL A 422 -2.70 -40.00 11.96
N VAL A 423 -2.47 -38.82 11.38
CA VAL A 423 -2.78 -37.52 12.00
C VAL A 423 -3.86 -36.83 11.18
N ASP A 424 -4.97 -36.49 11.82
CA ASP A 424 -6.02 -35.69 11.19
C ASP A 424 -5.45 -34.35 10.67
N PRO A 425 -5.58 -34.04 9.36
CA PRO A 425 -5.04 -32.82 8.79
C PRO A 425 -5.58 -31.55 9.45
N GLY A 426 -6.83 -31.57 9.94
CA GLY A 426 -7.45 -30.45 10.63
C GLY A 426 -6.72 -30.09 11.92
N HIS A 427 -6.35 -31.09 12.74
CA HIS A 427 -5.58 -30.87 13.96
C HIS A 427 -4.17 -30.34 13.68
N ALA A 428 -3.46 -30.93 12.71
CA ALA A 428 -2.11 -30.47 12.34
C ALA A 428 -2.11 -29.02 11.82
N VAL A 429 -3.09 -28.68 10.99
CA VAL A 429 -3.30 -27.30 10.50
C VAL A 429 -3.67 -26.35 11.63
N ALA A 430 -4.58 -26.74 12.53
CA ALA A 430 -4.98 -25.91 13.66
C ALA A 430 -3.78 -25.60 14.57
N LEU A 431 -2.95 -26.60 14.88
CA LEU A 431 -1.74 -26.42 15.68
C LEU A 431 -0.73 -25.50 14.98
N SER A 432 -0.45 -25.75 13.70
CA SER A 432 0.51 -24.94 12.94
C SER A 432 0.09 -23.47 12.82
N ARG A 433 -1.21 -23.22 12.61
CA ARG A 433 -1.79 -21.86 12.62
C ARG A 433 -1.70 -21.20 13.99
N LEU A 434 -1.99 -21.94 15.06
CA LEU A 434 -1.86 -21.41 16.42
C LEU A 434 -0.42 -21.01 16.72
N VAL A 435 0.55 -21.88 16.43
CA VAL A 435 1.98 -21.60 16.61
C VAL A 435 2.41 -20.40 15.77
N GLY A 436 2.00 -20.34 14.51
CA GLY A 436 2.30 -19.21 13.63
C GLY A 436 1.74 -17.88 14.16
N LEU A 437 0.48 -17.86 14.59
CA LEU A 437 -0.16 -16.67 15.15
C LEU A 437 0.49 -16.21 16.46
N LEU A 438 0.84 -17.15 17.35
CA LEU A 438 1.57 -16.85 18.59
C LEU A 438 2.97 -16.30 18.29
N GLY A 439 3.67 -16.89 17.32
CA GLY A 439 4.96 -16.38 16.85
C GLY A 439 4.85 -14.97 16.26
N ALA A 440 3.85 -14.72 15.42
CA ALA A 440 3.59 -13.40 14.86
C ALA A 440 3.25 -12.37 15.94
N ALA A 441 2.44 -12.74 16.94
CA ALA A 441 2.11 -11.87 18.07
C ALA A 441 3.35 -11.55 18.91
N ALA A 442 4.20 -12.54 19.23
CA ALA A 442 5.44 -12.34 19.97
C ALA A 442 6.41 -11.41 19.24
N ILE A 443 6.60 -11.61 17.92
CA ILE A 443 7.45 -10.74 17.10
C ILE A 443 6.83 -9.34 16.94
N ALA A 444 5.51 -9.23 16.75
CA ALA A 444 4.82 -7.94 16.68
C ALA A 444 4.95 -7.15 18.00
N MET A 445 4.86 -7.82 19.15
CA MET A 445 5.14 -7.21 20.45
C MET A 445 6.59 -6.77 20.56
N TRP A 446 7.54 -7.58 20.11
CA TRP A 446 8.95 -7.19 20.06
C TRP A 446 9.16 -5.96 19.14
N LEU A 447 8.52 -5.92 17.98
CA LEU A 447 8.54 -4.78 17.05
C LEU A 447 7.91 -3.52 17.66
N LEU A 448 6.82 -3.67 18.42
CA LEU A 448 6.18 -2.58 19.16
C LEU A 448 7.17 -1.95 20.14
N HIS A 449 7.91 -2.74 20.92
CA HIS A 449 8.95 -2.21 21.80
C HIS A 449 10.11 -1.56 21.03
N ARG A 450 10.51 -2.14 19.89
CA ARG A 450 11.57 -1.60 19.01
C ARG A 450 11.12 -0.39 18.20
N SER A 451 9.83 -0.09 18.16
CA SER A 451 9.28 1.02 17.37
C SER A 451 9.76 2.39 17.86
N GLU A 452 10.17 2.50 19.13
CA GLU A 452 10.77 3.72 19.72
C GLU A 452 12.15 4.05 19.15
N ARG A 453 12.93 3.02 18.82
CA ARG A 453 14.24 3.17 18.17
C ARG A 453 14.14 3.20 16.65
N SER A 454 12.97 2.90 16.11
CA SER A 454 12.68 2.93 14.68
C SER A 454 11.52 3.91 14.43
N THR A 455 10.59 3.56 13.56
CA THR A 455 9.41 4.38 13.25
C THR A 455 8.16 3.54 13.42
N MET A 456 7.09 4.13 13.95
CA MET A 456 5.79 3.47 14.13
C MET A 456 5.32 2.79 12.84
N GLU A 457 5.43 3.47 11.69
CA GLU A 457 5.00 2.98 10.38
C GLU A 457 5.78 1.71 10.00
N ARG A 458 7.09 1.69 10.20
CA ARG A 458 7.92 0.50 9.93
C ARG A 458 7.50 -0.69 10.79
N ALA A 459 7.35 -0.48 12.10
CA ALA A 459 7.03 -1.56 13.02
C ALA A 459 5.60 -2.09 12.80
N LEU A 460 4.63 -1.20 12.57
CA LEU A 460 3.25 -1.58 12.22
C LEU A 460 3.21 -2.31 10.88
N GLY A 461 3.88 -1.79 9.85
CA GLY A 461 3.93 -2.42 8.53
C GLY A 461 4.56 -3.82 8.55
N LEU A 462 5.64 -4.01 9.33
CA LEU A 462 6.23 -5.34 9.56
C LEU A 462 5.29 -6.25 10.34
N SER A 463 4.58 -5.73 11.35
CA SER A 463 3.60 -6.51 12.12
C SER A 463 2.44 -6.97 11.24
N MET A 464 1.97 -6.12 10.32
CA MET A 464 0.97 -6.49 9.32
C MET A 464 1.50 -7.53 8.35
N ALA A 465 2.75 -7.41 7.87
CA ALA A 465 3.37 -8.43 7.04
C ALA A 465 3.42 -9.79 7.74
N LEU A 466 3.81 -9.81 9.03
CA LEU A 466 3.82 -11.04 9.84
C LEU A 466 2.42 -11.62 10.02
N ALA A 467 1.42 -10.80 10.31
CA ALA A 467 0.03 -11.25 10.43
C ALA A 467 -0.49 -11.88 9.12
N VAL A 468 -0.06 -11.37 7.97
CA VAL A 468 -0.40 -11.92 6.66
C VAL A 468 0.33 -13.23 6.37
N LEU A 469 1.63 -13.31 6.69
CA LEU A 469 2.44 -14.51 6.43
C LEU A 469 2.15 -15.67 7.37
N PHE A 470 1.91 -15.39 8.64
CA PHE A 470 1.62 -16.39 9.66
C PHE A 470 0.12 -16.54 9.95
N GLY A 471 -0.70 -15.74 9.27
CA GLY A 471 -2.15 -15.86 9.33
C GLY A 471 -2.64 -17.20 8.76
N PRO A 472 -3.89 -17.59 9.07
CA PRO A 472 -4.45 -18.86 8.60
C PRO A 472 -4.72 -18.88 7.09
N VAL A 473 -4.86 -17.70 6.47
CA VAL A 473 -5.19 -17.55 5.05
C VAL A 473 -4.36 -16.42 4.46
N LEU A 474 -3.73 -16.68 3.31
CA LEU A 474 -2.91 -15.74 2.57
C LEU A 474 -3.51 -15.50 1.18
N TRP A 475 -3.85 -14.25 0.90
CA TRP A 475 -4.24 -13.76 -0.42
C TRP A 475 -3.42 -12.52 -0.80
N PRO A 476 -3.21 -12.24 -2.11
CA PRO A 476 -2.30 -11.18 -2.54
C PRO A 476 -2.63 -9.79 -2.03
N TRP A 477 -3.93 -9.44 -2.02
CA TRP A 477 -4.40 -8.13 -1.59
C TRP A 477 -4.09 -7.83 -0.12
N TYR A 478 -3.94 -8.85 0.74
CA TYR A 478 -3.56 -8.65 2.15
C TYR A 478 -2.18 -8.00 2.29
N ALA A 479 -1.26 -8.28 1.36
CA ALA A 479 0.08 -7.71 1.39
C ALA A 479 0.11 -6.21 1.03
N ALA A 480 -0.91 -5.71 0.32
CA ALA A 480 -1.00 -4.30 -0.06
C ALA A 480 -0.96 -3.38 1.16
N MET A 481 -1.66 -3.76 2.24
CA MET A 481 -1.65 -3.00 3.49
C MET A 481 -0.25 -2.91 4.09
N ALA A 482 0.42 -4.06 4.26
CA ALA A 482 1.76 -4.11 4.83
C ALA A 482 2.76 -3.29 4.02
N PHE A 483 2.79 -3.45 2.70
CA PHE A 483 3.75 -2.75 1.84
C PHE A 483 3.49 -1.25 1.75
N THR A 484 2.23 -0.82 1.74
CA THR A 484 1.91 0.62 1.71
C THR A 484 2.30 1.31 3.01
N ILE A 485 2.04 0.69 4.16
CA ILE A 485 2.47 1.21 5.47
C ILE A 485 4.00 1.20 5.56
N LEU A 486 4.67 0.13 5.12
CA LEU A 486 6.15 0.08 5.06
C LEU A 486 6.72 1.15 4.15
N ALA A 487 6.07 1.48 3.03
CA ALA A 487 6.50 2.55 2.12
C ALA A 487 6.48 3.95 2.76
N ALA A 488 5.75 4.15 3.86
CA ALA A 488 5.83 5.38 4.65
C ALA A 488 7.15 5.50 5.46
N SER A 489 7.84 4.38 5.67
CA SER A 489 9.18 4.32 6.26
C SER A 489 10.29 4.46 5.20
N ASP A 490 11.56 4.54 5.62
CA ASP A 490 12.66 4.53 4.66
C ASP A 490 12.88 3.11 4.10
N VAL A 491 12.34 2.88 2.89
CA VAL A 491 12.43 1.60 2.17
C VAL A 491 13.68 1.46 1.32
N THR A 492 14.61 2.42 1.31
CA THR A 492 15.76 2.43 0.39
C THR A 492 16.61 1.16 0.52
N ARG A 493 16.91 0.74 1.76
CA ARG A 493 17.72 -0.47 2.05
C ARG A 493 16.94 -1.78 1.87
N ALA A 494 15.62 -1.74 2.07
CA ALA A 494 14.75 -2.90 1.95
C ALA A 494 14.14 -3.06 0.54
N ARG A 495 14.47 -2.17 -0.40
CA ARG A 495 13.81 -2.09 -1.70
C ARG A 495 13.86 -3.39 -2.49
N ALA A 496 15.01 -4.07 -2.51
CA ALA A 496 15.13 -5.36 -3.20
C ALA A 496 14.15 -6.39 -2.62
N ALA A 497 14.06 -6.49 -1.28
CA ALA A 497 13.09 -7.35 -0.61
C ALA A 497 11.65 -6.97 -0.96
N CYS A 498 11.29 -5.69 -0.84
CA CYS A 498 9.95 -5.22 -1.18
C CYS A 498 9.58 -5.52 -2.63
N VAL A 499 10.51 -5.32 -3.57
CA VAL A 499 10.33 -5.62 -4.98
C VAL A 499 10.03 -7.09 -5.18
N VAL A 500 10.90 -7.92 -4.63
CA VAL A 500 10.86 -9.35 -4.76
C VAL A 500 9.55 -9.93 -4.19
N TRP A 501 9.19 -9.51 -2.98
CA TRP A 501 7.94 -9.90 -2.33
C TRP A 501 6.71 -9.41 -3.10
N THR A 502 6.74 -8.17 -3.60
CA THR A 502 5.62 -7.61 -4.37
C THR A 502 5.39 -8.42 -5.65
N VAL A 503 6.45 -8.78 -6.38
CA VAL A 503 6.34 -9.59 -7.60
C VAL A 503 5.87 -11.00 -7.28
N ALA A 504 6.42 -11.64 -6.24
CA ALA A 504 6.01 -12.97 -5.80
C ALA A 504 4.51 -13.02 -5.47
N VAL A 505 4.06 -12.06 -4.66
CA VAL A 505 2.68 -12.00 -4.19
C VAL A 505 1.72 -11.56 -5.30
N ALA A 506 2.12 -10.65 -6.19
CA ALA A 506 1.28 -10.22 -7.30
C ALA A 506 0.99 -11.34 -8.31
N LEU A 507 1.96 -12.25 -8.52
CA LEU A 507 1.84 -13.43 -9.40
C LEU A 507 1.18 -14.64 -8.73
N PHE A 508 0.81 -14.51 -7.45
CA PHE A 508 0.39 -15.61 -6.60
C PHE A 508 -1.04 -16.10 -6.86
N VAL A 509 -1.91 -15.23 -7.41
CA VAL A 509 -3.27 -15.61 -7.82
C VAL A 509 -3.35 -15.57 -9.34
N PHE A 510 -3.71 -16.71 -9.91
CA PHE A 510 -3.94 -16.86 -11.34
C PHE A 510 -5.40 -16.58 -11.70
N PRO A 511 -5.69 -16.16 -12.95
CA PRO A 511 -7.06 -15.97 -13.41
C PRO A 511 -7.88 -17.27 -13.27
N THR A 512 -8.90 -17.23 -12.41
CA THR A 512 -9.69 -18.39 -11.93
C THR A 512 -10.66 -19.00 -12.96
N SER A 513 -10.52 -18.69 -14.24
CA SER A 513 -11.21 -19.44 -15.31
C SER A 513 -10.54 -20.76 -15.64
N VAL A 514 -9.29 -21.01 -15.26
CA VAL A 514 -8.71 -22.33 -15.51
C VAL A 514 -9.35 -23.30 -14.53
N GLY A 515 -10.41 -24.01 -14.95
CA GLY A 515 -10.93 -25.16 -14.22
C GLY A 515 -9.74 -26.03 -13.83
N THR A 516 -9.43 -26.08 -12.54
CA THR A 516 -8.26 -26.77 -11.98
C THR A 516 -8.50 -28.27 -12.04
N HIS A 517 -8.49 -28.84 -13.25
CA HIS A 517 -8.59 -30.27 -13.53
C HIS A 517 -7.21 -30.89 -13.78
N LEU A 518 -6.18 -30.09 -14.01
CA LEU A 518 -4.78 -30.53 -14.02
C LEU A 518 -4.24 -30.32 -12.61
N GLY A 519 -3.34 -31.20 -12.12
CA GLY A 519 -2.61 -31.08 -10.84
C GLY A 519 -1.76 -29.81 -10.66
N LEU A 520 -2.03 -28.78 -11.46
CA LEU A 520 -1.53 -27.42 -11.41
C LEU A 520 -1.79 -26.76 -10.05
N ALA A 521 -2.83 -27.10 -9.29
CA ALA A 521 -3.02 -26.53 -7.95
C ALA A 521 -1.85 -26.86 -7.00
N GLN A 522 -1.33 -28.10 -7.06
CA GLN A 522 -0.13 -28.50 -6.33
C GLN A 522 1.13 -27.87 -6.95
N PHE A 523 1.26 -27.86 -8.27
CA PHE A 523 2.38 -27.16 -8.94
C PHE A 523 2.43 -25.67 -8.61
N GLN A 524 1.28 -25.01 -8.46
CA GLN A 524 1.12 -23.60 -8.08
C GLN A 524 1.53 -23.37 -6.63
N ALA A 525 1.17 -24.27 -5.71
CA ALA A 525 1.62 -24.21 -4.32
C ALA A 525 3.15 -24.36 -4.24
N TRP A 526 3.72 -25.35 -4.94
CA TRP A 526 5.16 -25.59 -4.98
C TRP A 526 5.94 -24.48 -5.67
N LEU A 527 5.44 -23.95 -6.79
CA LEU A 527 6.06 -22.83 -7.50
C LEU A 527 5.97 -21.53 -6.69
N GLY A 528 4.84 -21.27 -6.04
CA GLY A 528 4.65 -20.11 -5.16
C GLY A 528 5.59 -20.14 -3.96
N ILE A 529 5.73 -21.29 -3.30
CA ILE A 529 6.68 -21.51 -2.19
C ILE A 529 8.12 -21.43 -2.70
N ALA A 530 8.47 -22.11 -3.80
CA ALA A 530 9.81 -22.09 -4.37
C ALA A 530 10.21 -20.67 -4.81
N LEU A 531 9.29 -19.91 -5.41
CA LEU A 531 9.49 -18.50 -5.70
C LEU A 531 9.70 -17.73 -4.42
N LEU A 532 8.78 -17.76 -3.45
CA LEU A 532 8.91 -17.04 -2.18
C LEU A 532 10.24 -17.32 -1.46
N VAL A 533 10.66 -18.58 -1.40
CA VAL A 533 11.91 -19.01 -0.77
C VAL A 533 13.10 -18.54 -1.58
N ALA A 534 13.16 -18.80 -2.89
CA ALA A 534 14.25 -18.36 -3.75
C ALA A 534 14.41 -16.83 -3.72
N LEU A 535 13.29 -16.12 -3.71
CA LEU A 535 13.20 -14.68 -3.66
C LEU A 535 13.61 -14.10 -2.30
N THR A 536 13.22 -14.74 -1.20
CA THR A 536 13.69 -14.38 0.14
C THR A 536 15.20 -14.63 0.29
N VAL A 537 15.70 -15.73 -0.25
CA VAL A 537 17.13 -16.09 -0.27
C VAL A 537 17.91 -15.09 -1.12
N VAL A 538 17.49 -14.81 -2.35
CA VAL A 538 18.12 -13.82 -3.24
C VAL A 538 18.08 -12.42 -2.62
N SER A 539 16.94 -12.02 -2.03
CA SER A 539 16.85 -10.74 -1.32
C SER A 539 17.79 -10.66 -0.13
N SER A 540 17.93 -11.73 0.65
CA SER A 540 18.84 -11.81 1.79
C SER A 540 20.30 -11.82 1.34
N ILE A 541 20.62 -12.48 0.23
CA ILE A 541 21.94 -12.46 -0.41
C ILE A 541 22.26 -11.06 -0.94
N CYS A 542 21.33 -10.40 -1.64
CA CYS A 542 21.51 -9.04 -2.13
C CYS A 542 21.64 -8.01 -0.99
N GLN A 543 20.98 -8.24 0.16
CA GLN A 543 21.17 -7.43 1.36
C GLN A 543 22.49 -7.75 2.08
N GLY A 544 22.91 -9.01 2.10
CA GLY A 544 24.19 -9.45 2.67
C GLY A 544 25.42 -9.03 1.85
N ILE A 545 25.26 -8.82 0.54
CA ILE A 545 26.32 -8.31 -0.35
C ILE A 545 26.47 -6.78 -0.26
N VAL A 546 25.49 -6.05 0.30
CA VAL A 546 25.48 -4.56 0.33
C VAL A 546 25.21 -3.96 1.73
N GLY A 547 25.36 -4.71 2.82
CA GLY A 547 24.96 -4.24 4.16
C GLY A 547 25.84 -4.66 5.33
N ASP A 548 27.02 -4.04 5.43
CA ASP A 548 27.93 -3.82 6.57
C ASP A 548 28.24 -4.94 7.59
N PRO A 549 29.53 -5.01 8.03
CA PRO A 549 30.04 -6.06 8.88
C PRO A 549 29.39 -6.02 10.26
N ILE A 550 29.11 -7.20 10.80
CA ILE A 550 28.92 -7.44 12.22
C ILE A 550 30.28 -7.19 12.91
N ALA A 551 30.71 -5.94 12.97
CA ALA A 551 31.85 -5.52 13.77
C ALA A 551 31.27 -4.74 14.96
N PRO A 552 31.43 -5.24 16.20
CA PRO A 552 31.06 -4.49 17.40
C PRO A 552 31.68 -3.08 17.34
N GLN A 553 31.00 -2.06 17.85
CA GLN A 553 31.50 -0.67 17.82
C GLN A 553 32.91 -0.51 18.38
N SER A 554 33.33 -1.40 19.30
CA SER A 554 34.71 -1.48 19.81
C SER A 554 35.75 -1.81 18.74
N VAL A 555 35.42 -2.67 17.77
CA VAL A 555 36.32 -3.05 16.67
C VAL A 555 36.46 -1.91 15.67
N LEU A 556 35.36 -1.21 15.37
CA LEU A 556 35.38 -0.03 14.50
C LEU A 556 36.15 1.15 15.14
N GLN A 557 36.05 1.32 16.46
CA GLN A 557 36.87 2.29 17.19
C GLN A 557 38.35 1.91 17.21
N ALA A 558 38.68 0.62 17.41
CA ALA A 558 40.05 0.13 17.36
C ALA A 558 40.69 0.30 15.96
N ILE A 559 39.91 0.05 14.90
CA ILE A 559 40.36 0.25 13.51
C ILE A 559 40.58 1.74 13.23
N ARG A 560 39.71 2.64 13.70
CA ARG A 560 39.90 4.10 13.55
C ARG A 560 41.12 4.61 14.29
N ALA A 561 41.29 4.20 15.55
CA ALA A 561 42.46 4.58 16.35
C ALA A 561 43.77 4.07 15.73
N ARG A 562 43.78 2.86 15.17
CA ARG A 562 44.95 2.30 14.48
C ARG A 562 45.28 3.04 13.18
N ARG A 563 44.25 3.54 12.47
CA ARG A 563 44.42 4.30 11.22
C ARG A 563 44.94 5.71 11.47
N GLU A 564 44.47 6.37 12.53
CA GLU A 564 45.01 7.68 12.96
C GLU A 564 46.47 7.58 13.41
N LYS A 565 46.84 6.49 14.08
CA LYS A 565 48.22 6.25 14.51
C LYS A 565 49.18 6.04 13.32
N LEU A 566 48.75 5.28 12.30
CA LEU A 566 49.54 5.05 11.09
C LEU A 566 49.73 6.33 10.26
N VAL A 567 48.70 7.19 10.19
CA VAL A 567 48.81 8.49 9.48
C VAL A 567 49.77 9.44 10.21
N LEU A 568 49.86 9.38 11.53
CA LEU A 568 50.82 10.17 12.31
C LEU A 568 52.26 9.64 12.15
N GLU A 569 52.44 8.31 12.13
CA GLU A 569 53.74 7.66 11.90
C GLU A 569 54.27 7.95 10.48
N ASP A 570 53.40 7.95 9.45
CA ASP A 570 53.78 8.32 8.07
C ASP A 570 54.16 9.81 7.93
N VAL A 571 53.56 10.70 8.74
CA VAL A 571 53.88 12.13 8.75
C VAL A 571 55.20 12.42 9.49
N GLU A 572 55.56 11.61 10.49
CA GLU A 572 56.88 11.69 11.13
C GLU A 572 57.99 11.10 10.26
N LEU A 573 57.73 9.99 9.56
CA LEU A 573 58.68 9.40 8.59
C LEU A 573 58.93 10.28 7.36
N ALA A 574 58.01 11.18 7.01
CA ALA A 574 58.19 12.16 5.94
C ALA A 574 58.90 13.47 6.41
N ARG A 575 59.21 13.59 7.71
CA ARG A 575 59.91 14.76 8.30
C ARG A 575 61.38 14.48 8.67
N VAL A 576 61.83 13.23 8.62
CA VAL A 576 63.23 12.80 8.72
C VAL A 576 63.76 12.60 7.30
#